data_AF-A0A9P1CZB0-F1
#
_entry.id   AF-A0A9P1CZB0-F1
#
_cell.length_a   1.000
_cell.length_b   1.000
_cell.length_c   1.000
_cell.angle_alpha   90.00
_cell.angle_beta   90.00
_cell.angle_gamma   90.00
#
_symmetry.space_group_name_H-M   'P 1'
#
loop_
_entity.id
_entity.type
_entity.pdbx_description
1 polymer ?
#
loop_
_entity_poly.entity_id
_entity_poly.type
_entity_poly.pdbx_seq_one_letter_code
_entity_poly.pdbx_strand_id
1 'polypeptide(L)'
;MQKFLSDMQVSCEHARQEACRSLRDWGDELRESTLLKLGDSLFSELTSRALTELSQTAHDSHQATVQLWIENDKKRAAHEKGLNPRLADANKSAELQALVEAEAQRQADAFRTCQEDRARMASELRTASESFVCRLTTVTEVSIRLLDLLPLHSHFGALPGDEKVEPPRMSIKRRMRRLNAEEEKPSEPVPKAAAKGKAAAKPPAEEEKDTKDTGLPERQWQGIPKYELRALFFGDSWPEDPMLAESDIDEKKKELTETLKSFRSPVHRRIIKGRLECYEKYKQSFTAEVQRRSAEMSVREAKEEAGERNWQSMIRQLSGE
;
A
#
# COMPACT_ATOMS: atom_id res chain seq x y z
N MET A 1 17.31 -65.95 17.17
CA MET A 1 17.74 -64.52 17.27
C MET A 1 17.78 -63.84 15.91
N GLN A 2 18.43 -64.41 14.87
CA GLN A 2 18.49 -63.80 13.52
C GLN A 2 17.12 -63.53 12.88
N LYS A 3 16.16 -64.46 12.98
CA LYS A 3 14.80 -64.28 12.43
C LYS A 3 14.07 -63.08 13.05
N PHE A 4 14.14 -62.94 14.38
CA PHE A 4 13.55 -61.82 15.10
C PHE A 4 14.14 -60.47 14.67
N LEU A 5 15.47 -60.39 14.52
CA LEU A 5 16.12 -59.15 14.05
C LEU A 5 15.72 -58.81 12.61
N SER A 6 15.58 -59.81 11.74
CA SER A 6 15.08 -59.63 10.37
C SER A 6 13.63 -59.13 10.34
N ASP A 7 12.75 -59.73 11.14
CA ASP A 7 11.35 -59.34 11.23
C ASP A 7 11.21 -57.90 11.78
N MET A 8 12.04 -57.54 12.77
CA MET A 8 12.11 -56.20 13.31
C MET A 8 12.62 -55.18 12.27
N GLN A 9 13.64 -55.52 11.48
CA GLN A 9 14.15 -54.66 10.41
C GLN A 9 13.09 -54.38 9.35
N VAL A 10 12.33 -55.41 8.92
CA VAL A 10 11.22 -55.24 7.97
C VAL A 10 10.12 -54.35 8.56
N SER A 11 9.76 -54.57 9.83
CA SER A 11 8.76 -53.74 10.53
C SER A 11 9.19 -52.27 10.65
N CYS A 12 10.44 -52.02 11.03
CA CYS A 12 10.99 -50.66 11.11
C CYS A 12 11.02 -49.97 9.74
N GLU A 13 11.40 -50.69 8.68
CA GLU A 13 11.43 -50.15 7.33
C GLU A 13 10.01 -49.85 6.81
N HIS A 14 9.03 -50.71 7.10
CA HIS A 14 7.62 -50.44 6.81
C HIS A 14 7.13 -49.17 7.53
N ALA A 15 7.38 -49.06 8.83
CA ALA A 15 7.00 -47.88 9.62
C ALA A 15 7.66 -46.60 9.11
N ARG A 16 8.93 -46.67 8.69
CA ARG A 16 9.65 -45.54 8.07
C ARG A 16 8.98 -45.12 6.76
N GLN A 17 8.64 -46.08 5.90
CA GLN A 17 7.98 -45.80 4.62
C GLN A 17 6.60 -45.19 4.82
N GLU A 18 5.82 -45.71 5.76
CA GLU A 18 4.51 -45.16 6.13
C GLU A 18 4.61 -43.72 6.65
N ALA A 19 5.56 -43.45 7.55
CA ALA A 19 5.83 -42.10 8.04
C ALA A 19 6.24 -41.14 6.91
N CYS A 20 7.07 -41.60 5.97
CA CYS A 20 7.44 -40.80 4.79
C CYS A 20 6.23 -40.50 3.88
N ARG A 21 5.31 -41.46 3.68
CA ARG A 21 4.07 -41.22 2.92
C ARG A 21 3.18 -40.20 3.60
N SER A 22 2.92 -40.38 4.91
CA SER A 22 2.10 -39.44 5.69
C SER A 22 2.67 -38.02 5.64
N LEU A 23 4.00 -37.86 5.71
CA LEU A 23 4.63 -36.54 5.61
C LEU A 23 4.45 -35.90 4.22
N ARG A 24 4.48 -36.69 3.14
CA ARG A 24 4.18 -36.20 1.79
C ARG A 24 2.74 -35.73 1.68
N ASP A 25 1.81 -36.58 2.13
CA ASP A 25 0.38 -36.29 2.08
C ASP A 25 0.05 -35.03 2.88
N TRP A 26 0.65 -34.85 4.06
CA TRP A 26 0.52 -33.62 4.84
C TRP A 26 1.14 -32.41 4.15
N GLY A 27 2.28 -32.57 3.47
CA GLY A 27 2.90 -31.51 2.69
C GLY A 27 2.02 -31.04 1.53
N ASP A 28 1.41 -31.99 0.84
CA ASP A 28 0.48 -31.73 -0.27
C ASP A 28 -0.81 -31.10 0.27
N GLU A 29 -1.42 -31.63 1.33
CA GLU A 29 -2.62 -31.05 1.98
C GLU A 29 -2.37 -29.62 2.48
N LEU A 30 -1.22 -29.38 3.12
CA LEU A 30 -0.83 -28.07 3.60
C LEU A 30 -0.77 -27.06 2.45
N ARG A 31 -0.16 -27.41 1.32
CA ARG A 31 -0.03 -26.53 0.15
C ARG A 31 -1.32 -26.38 -0.64
N GLU A 32 -2.10 -27.45 -0.79
CA GLU A 32 -3.28 -27.49 -1.67
C GLU A 32 -4.57 -27.07 -0.97
N SER A 33 -4.65 -27.10 0.36
CA SER A 33 -5.87 -26.76 1.11
C SER A 33 -5.63 -25.64 2.12
N THR A 34 -4.70 -25.84 3.05
CA THR A 34 -4.54 -24.95 4.22
C THR A 34 -3.95 -23.60 3.83
N LEU A 35 -2.81 -23.60 3.13
CA LEU A 35 -2.09 -22.38 2.78
C LEU A 35 -2.78 -21.55 1.69
N LEU A 36 -3.73 -22.12 0.94
CA LEU A 36 -4.51 -21.33 -0.03
C LEU A 36 -5.27 -20.16 0.61
N LYS A 37 -5.65 -20.31 1.89
CA LYS A 37 -6.36 -19.28 2.67
C LYS A 37 -5.42 -18.31 3.38
N LEU A 38 -4.12 -18.60 3.43
CA LEU A 38 -3.13 -17.82 4.17
C LEU A 38 -3.12 -16.35 3.72
N GLY A 39 -3.11 -16.12 2.40
CA GLY A 39 -3.12 -14.76 1.85
C GLY A 39 -4.35 -13.96 2.31
N ASP A 40 -5.53 -14.55 2.23
CA ASP A 40 -6.78 -13.88 2.61
C ASP A 40 -6.76 -13.52 4.11
N SER A 41 -6.31 -14.42 4.98
CA SER A 41 -6.19 -14.15 6.43
C SER A 41 -5.14 -13.09 6.74
N LEU A 42 -3.93 -13.18 6.19
CA LEU A 42 -2.85 -12.22 6.47
C LEU A 42 -3.21 -10.82 5.99
N PHE A 43 -3.68 -10.70 4.75
CA PHE A 43 -3.93 -9.40 4.15
C PHE A 43 -5.25 -8.77 4.62
N SER A 44 -6.25 -9.55 5.03
CA SER A 44 -7.45 -8.99 5.66
C SER A 44 -7.14 -8.38 7.04
N GLU A 45 -6.34 -9.07 7.85
CA GLU A 45 -5.89 -8.55 9.15
C GLU A 45 -5.04 -7.29 8.98
N LEU A 46 -4.03 -7.35 8.10
CA LEU A 46 -3.17 -6.19 7.81
C LEU A 46 -3.98 -4.99 7.30
N THR A 47 -4.94 -5.22 6.40
CA THR A 47 -5.82 -4.15 5.90
C THR A 47 -6.63 -3.54 7.03
N SER A 48 -7.30 -4.37 7.84
CA SER A 48 -8.13 -3.90 8.96
C SER A 48 -7.33 -3.05 9.95
N ARG A 49 -6.14 -3.54 10.33
CA ARG A 49 -5.23 -2.84 11.22
C ARG A 49 -4.77 -1.52 10.63
N ALA A 50 -4.28 -1.52 9.39
CA ALA A 50 -3.78 -0.33 8.73
C ALA A 50 -4.86 0.74 8.54
N LEU A 51 -6.10 0.35 8.24
CA LEU A 51 -7.24 1.28 8.14
C LEU A 51 -7.62 1.87 9.50
N THR A 52 -7.59 1.06 10.55
CA THR A 52 -7.84 1.51 11.93
C THR A 52 -6.77 2.53 12.34
N GLU A 53 -5.49 2.19 12.15
CA GLU A 53 -4.37 3.09 12.41
C GLU A 53 -4.49 4.40 11.63
N LEU A 54 -4.79 4.36 10.32
CA LEU A 54 -5.01 5.55 9.51
C LEU A 54 -6.08 6.47 10.10
N SER A 55 -7.23 5.90 10.46
CA SER A 55 -8.34 6.67 11.04
C SER A 55 -7.99 7.25 12.39
N GLN A 56 -7.26 6.49 13.23
CA GLN A 56 -6.84 6.90 14.56
C GLN A 56 -5.80 8.02 14.49
N THR A 57 -4.76 7.87 13.67
CA THR A 57 -3.74 8.89 13.45
C THR A 57 -4.38 10.20 12.98
N ALA A 58 -5.25 10.16 11.96
CA ALA A 58 -5.92 11.37 11.49
C ALA A 58 -6.86 11.98 12.55
N HIS A 59 -7.50 11.16 13.39
CA HIS A 59 -8.31 11.64 14.50
C HIS A 59 -7.46 12.36 15.55
N ASP A 60 -6.36 11.73 15.99
CA ASP A 60 -5.48 12.24 17.03
C ASP A 60 -4.79 13.54 16.60
N SER A 61 -4.31 13.60 15.35
CA SER A 61 -3.75 14.83 14.77
C SER A 61 -4.76 15.97 14.81
N HIS A 62 -6.01 15.70 14.44
CA HIS A 62 -7.05 16.70 14.45
C HIS A 62 -7.38 17.18 15.87
N GLN A 63 -7.56 16.24 16.81
CA GLN A 63 -7.86 16.53 18.22
C GLN A 63 -6.81 17.44 18.87
N ALA A 64 -5.54 17.28 18.51
CA ALA A 64 -4.45 18.10 19.04
C ALA A 64 -4.61 19.61 18.77
N THR A 65 -5.41 20.00 17.78
CA THR A 65 -5.70 21.42 17.44
C THR A 65 -7.12 21.87 17.77
N VAL A 66 -8.04 20.98 18.11
CA VAL A 66 -9.46 21.34 18.34
C VAL A 66 -9.60 22.44 19.40
N GLN A 67 -8.87 22.35 20.51
CA GLN A 67 -8.96 23.35 21.58
C GLN A 67 -8.44 24.72 21.13
N LEU A 68 -7.34 24.76 20.38
CA LEU A 68 -6.79 26.02 19.83
C LEU A 68 -7.81 26.70 18.91
N TRP A 69 -8.53 25.92 18.09
CA TRP A 69 -9.57 26.44 17.22
C TRP A 69 -10.77 26.98 18.00
N ILE A 70 -11.22 26.27 19.04
CA ILE A 70 -12.29 26.74 19.93
C ILE A 70 -11.92 28.07 20.59
N GLU A 71 -10.67 28.21 21.04
CA GLU A 71 -10.18 29.45 21.63
C GLU A 71 -10.09 30.58 20.61
N ASN A 72 -9.66 30.29 19.38
CA ASN A 72 -9.58 31.28 18.30
C ASN A 72 -10.97 31.80 17.92
N ASP A 73 -11.94 30.90 17.74
CA ASP A 73 -13.35 31.25 17.46
C ASP A 73 -13.94 32.11 18.61
N LYS A 74 -13.63 31.81 19.87
CA LYS A 74 -14.05 32.62 21.03
C LYS A 74 -13.45 34.02 21.01
N LYS A 75 -12.15 34.15 20.69
CA LYS A 75 -11.47 35.45 20.59
C LYS A 75 -12.10 36.29 19.48
N ARG A 76 -12.34 35.71 18.31
CA ARG A 76 -13.01 36.37 17.19
C ARG A 76 -14.41 36.86 17.57
N ALA A 77 -15.23 36.01 18.17
CA ALA A 77 -16.56 36.42 18.63
C ALA A 77 -16.51 37.56 19.66
N ALA A 78 -15.49 37.58 20.53
CA ALA A 78 -15.28 38.66 21.49
C ALA A 78 -14.87 39.97 20.77
N HIS A 79 -14.00 39.90 19.76
CA HIS A 79 -13.60 41.06 18.97
C HIS A 79 -14.76 41.61 18.13
N GLU A 80 -15.54 40.75 17.47
CA GLU A 80 -16.77 41.10 16.73
C GLU A 80 -17.80 41.78 17.64
N LYS A 81 -17.97 41.29 18.88
CA LYS A 81 -18.85 41.93 19.87
C LYS A 81 -18.29 43.27 20.39
N GLY A 82 -16.96 43.36 20.51
CA GLY A 82 -16.26 44.58 20.92
C GLY A 82 -16.40 45.69 19.88
N LEU A 83 -16.47 45.32 18.61
CA LEU A 83 -16.66 46.23 17.49
C LEU A 83 -18.10 46.78 17.50
N ASN A 84 -18.29 47.92 18.15
CA ASN A 84 -19.60 48.54 18.35
C ASN A 84 -19.63 49.97 17.78
N PRO A 85 -20.82 50.52 17.45
CA PRO A 85 -20.95 51.85 16.84
C PRO A 85 -20.35 53.00 17.67
N ARG A 86 -20.16 52.83 18.99
CA ARG A 86 -19.58 53.87 19.84
C ARG A 86 -18.08 54.06 19.60
N LEU A 87 -17.42 53.13 18.91
CA LEU A 87 -16.02 53.25 18.51
C LEU A 87 -15.81 54.18 17.31
N ALA A 88 -16.89 54.65 16.65
CA ALA A 88 -16.82 55.67 15.61
C ALA A 88 -16.49 57.09 16.16
N ASP A 89 -16.58 57.29 17.48
CA ASP A 89 -16.22 58.57 18.10
C ASP A 89 -14.70 58.80 18.01
N ALA A 90 -14.27 59.99 17.57
CA ALA A 90 -12.84 60.35 17.46
C ALA A 90 -12.04 60.15 18.77
N ASN A 91 -12.71 60.32 19.92
CA ASN A 91 -12.11 60.13 21.24
C ASN A 91 -11.83 58.65 21.59
N LYS A 92 -12.41 57.69 20.85
CA LYS A 92 -12.20 56.25 21.03
C LYS A 92 -11.34 55.62 19.93
N SER A 93 -10.68 56.45 19.12
CA SER A 93 -9.76 56.01 18.06
C SER A 93 -8.67 55.04 18.56
N ALA A 94 -8.11 55.29 19.75
CA ALA A 94 -7.12 54.40 20.36
C ALA A 94 -7.69 53.03 20.74
N GLU A 95 -8.93 52.96 21.23
CA GLU A 95 -9.62 51.70 21.55
C GLU A 95 -9.93 50.90 20.28
N LEU A 96 -10.39 51.58 19.22
CA LEU A 96 -10.61 50.97 17.91
C LEU A 96 -9.30 50.41 17.35
N GLN A 97 -8.21 51.19 17.37
CA GLN A 97 -6.92 50.75 16.88
C GLN A 97 -6.40 49.52 17.63
N ALA A 98 -6.49 49.52 18.97
CA ALA A 98 -6.09 48.37 19.78
C ALA A 98 -6.91 47.11 19.42
N LEU A 99 -8.20 47.25 19.15
CA LEU A 99 -9.06 46.14 18.73
C LEU A 99 -8.69 45.61 17.33
N VAL A 100 -8.36 46.51 16.40
CA VAL A 100 -7.88 46.14 15.05
C VAL A 100 -6.56 45.40 15.12
N GLU A 101 -5.60 45.88 15.92
CA GLU A 101 -4.31 45.23 16.12
C GLU A 101 -4.47 43.85 16.77
N ALA A 102 -5.34 43.73 17.79
CA ALA A 102 -5.64 42.45 18.44
C ALA A 102 -6.27 41.44 17.47
N GLU A 103 -7.17 41.88 16.59
CA GLU A 103 -7.78 41.02 15.58
C GLU A 103 -6.79 40.60 14.49
N ALA A 104 -5.96 41.53 14.01
CA ALA A 104 -4.91 41.22 13.04
C ALA A 104 -3.92 40.17 13.59
N GLN A 105 -3.54 40.29 14.87
CA GLN A 105 -2.69 39.29 15.53
C GLN A 105 -3.40 37.93 15.65
N ARG A 106 -4.67 37.92 16.06
CA ARG A 106 -5.50 36.70 16.16
C ARG A 106 -5.64 36.00 14.81
N GLN A 107 -5.80 36.76 13.73
CA GLN A 107 -5.87 36.27 12.36
C GLN A 107 -4.53 35.66 11.91
N ALA A 108 -3.41 36.36 12.14
CA ALA A 108 -2.08 35.83 11.85
C ALA A 108 -1.82 34.52 12.61
N ASP A 109 -2.21 34.45 13.88
CA ASP A 109 -2.13 33.22 14.68
C ASP A 109 -3.03 32.10 14.15
N ALA A 110 -4.23 32.43 13.63
CA ALA A 110 -5.13 31.45 13.00
C ALA A 110 -4.51 30.84 11.74
N PHE A 111 -3.96 31.67 10.85
CA PHE A 111 -3.28 31.18 9.64
C PHE A 111 -2.04 30.34 9.97
N ARG A 112 -1.23 30.78 10.94
CA ARG A 112 -0.09 29.98 11.42
C ARG A 112 -0.54 28.63 11.94
N THR A 113 -1.60 28.60 12.76
CA THR A 113 -2.18 27.35 13.29
C THR A 113 -2.67 26.45 12.15
N CYS A 114 -3.25 27.00 11.09
CA CYS A 114 -3.69 26.21 9.94
C CYS A 114 -2.51 25.61 9.16
N GLN A 115 -1.45 26.38 8.95
CA GLN A 115 -0.23 25.88 8.30
C GLN A 115 0.44 24.77 9.13
N GLU A 116 0.55 24.96 10.44
CA GLU A 116 1.08 23.96 11.38
C GLU A 116 0.23 22.68 11.38
N ASP A 117 -1.11 22.80 11.40
CA ASP A 117 -2.02 21.66 11.34
C ASP A 117 -1.87 20.90 10.00
N ARG A 118 -1.79 21.60 8.86
CA ARG A 118 -1.53 21.00 7.54
C ARG A 118 -0.19 20.26 7.52
N ALA A 119 0.88 20.86 8.06
CA ALA A 119 2.20 20.25 8.12
C ALA A 119 2.24 19.00 9.00
N ARG A 120 1.62 19.06 10.18
CA ARG A 120 1.52 17.91 11.08
C ARG A 120 0.72 16.78 10.44
N MET A 121 -0.47 17.06 9.91
CA MET A 121 -1.31 16.06 9.26
C MET A 121 -0.61 15.42 8.06
N ALA A 122 0.07 16.22 7.22
CA ALA A 122 0.84 15.69 6.09
C ALA A 122 1.98 14.77 6.56
N SER A 123 2.72 15.16 7.59
CA SER A 123 3.81 14.35 8.17
C SER A 123 3.30 13.00 8.68
N GLU A 124 2.20 13.01 9.43
CA GLU A 124 1.59 11.81 9.99
C GLU A 124 1.05 10.87 8.91
N LEU A 125 0.33 11.40 7.92
CA LEU A 125 -0.19 10.58 6.82
C LEU A 125 0.92 10.03 5.92
N ARG A 126 2.00 10.79 5.68
CA ARG A 126 3.20 10.28 5.00
C ARG A 126 3.79 9.08 5.75
N THR A 127 3.99 9.23 7.06
CA THR A 127 4.51 8.17 7.92
C THR A 127 3.60 6.94 7.92
N ALA A 128 2.28 7.13 7.99
CA ALA A 128 1.31 6.04 7.91
C ALA A 128 1.40 5.29 6.57
N SER A 129 1.50 6.01 5.45
CA SER A 129 1.62 5.42 4.11
C SER A 129 2.91 4.61 3.94
N GLU A 130 4.04 5.13 4.44
CA GLU A 130 5.34 4.47 4.38
C GLU A 130 5.37 3.21 5.23
N SER A 131 4.86 3.31 6.47
CA SER A 131 4.71 2.18 7.38
C SER A 131 3.81 1.09 6.77
N PHE A 132 2.72 1.47 6.10
CA PHE A 132 1.86 0.52 5.40
C PHE A 132 2.60 -0.20 4.26
N VAL A 133 3.24 0.54 3.34
CA VAL A 133 3.97 -0.05 2.20
C VAL A 133 5.10 -0.97 2.68
N CYS A 134 5.83 -0.56 3.71
CA CYS A 134 6.90 -1.36 4.32
C CYS A 134 6.36 -2.67 4.91
N ARG A 135 5.30 -2.61 5.72
CA ARG A 135 4.67 -3.79 6.33
C ARG A 135 4.09 -4.73 5.28
N LEU A 136 3.39 -4.20 4.29
CA LEU A 136 2.81 -4.99 3.20
C LEU A 136 3.89 -5.75 2.41
N THR A 137 5.00 -5.07 2.10
CA THR A 137 6.15 -5.66 1.40
C THR A 137 6.79 -6.76 2.25
N THR A 138 7.10 -6.45 3.51
CA THR A 138 7.72 -7.39 4.46
C THR A 138 6.87 -8.64 4.68
N VAL A 139 5.56 -8.48 4.95
CA VAL A 139 4.65 -9.60 5.16
C VAL A 139 4.57 -10.48 3.91
N THR A 140 4.52 -9.87 2.72
CA THR A 140 4.54 -10.62 1.46
C THR A 140 5.83 -11.42 1.32
N GLU A 141 6.98 -10.76 1.49
CA GLU A 141 8.29 -11.38 1.31
C GLU A 141 8.48 -12.56 2.26
N VAL A 142 8.20 -12.36 3.56
CA VAL A 142 8.31 -13.44 4.56
C VAL A 142 7.39 -14.59 4.21
N SER A 143 6.13 -14.32 3.84
CA SER A 143 5.16 -15.35 3.49
C SER A 143 5.60 -16.18 2.27
N ILE A 144 6.17 -15.50 1.27
CA ILE A 144 6.67 -16.13 0.05
C ILE A 144 7.91 -16.97 0.35
N ARG A 145 8.89 -16.43 1.09
CA ARG A 145 10.10 -17.18 1.47
C ARG A 145 9.76 -18.42 2.31
N LEU A 146 8.82 -18.31 3.25
CA LEU A 146 8.37 -19.46 4.04
C LEU A 146 7.74 -20.54 3.15
N LEU A 147 6.99 -20.15 2.12
CA LEU A 147 6.36 -21.07 1.18
C LEU A 147 7.37 -21.74 0.22
N ASP A 148 8.42 -21.02 -0.17
CA ASP A 148 9.52 -21.54 -0.98
C ASP A 148 10.35 -22.58 -0.21
N LEU A 149 10.46 -22.45 1.11
CA LEU A 149 11.18 -23.40 1.98
C LEU A 149 10.43 -24.71 2.22
N LEU A 150 9.13 -24.78 1.93
CA LEU A 150 8.38 -26.02 2.12
C LEU A 150 8.85 -27.07 1.10
N PRO A 151 8.99 -28.35 1.48
CA PRO A 151 9.30 -29.40 0.52
C PRO A 151 8.15 -29.52 -0.51
N LEU A 152 8.51 -29.86 -1.74
CA LEU A 152 7.58 -30.27 -2.78
C LEU A 152 7.50 -31.79 -2.78
N HIS A 153 6.42 -32.35 -3.30
CA HIS A 153 6.28 -33.79 -3.50
C HIS A 153 7.51 -34.40 -4.20
N SER A 154 8.06 -33.70 -5.19
CA SER A 154 9.25 -34.11 -5.94
C SER A 154 10.56 -34.07 -5.15
N HIS A 155 10.61 -33.37 -4.01
CA HIS A 155 11.79 -33.34 -3.14
C HIS A 155 11.90 -34.60 -2.28
N PHE A 156 10.83 -35.40 -2.18
CA PHE A 156 10.87 -36.67 -1.48
C PHE A 156 11.38 -37.77 -2.42
N GLY A 157 12.36 -38.57 -1.97
CA GLY A 157 12.91 -39.67 -2.77
C GLY A 157 11.92 -40.83 -2.91
N ALA A 158 11.81 -41.43 -4.10
CA ALA A 158 10.81 -42.46 -4.44
C ALA A 158 10.67 -43.57 -3.38
N LEU A 159 9.42 -43.92 -3.05
CA LEU A 159 9.08 -45.02 -2.15
C LEU A 159 8.56 -46.23 -2.95
N PRO A 160 8.69 -47.46 -2.40
CA PRO A 160 8.09 -48.63 -3.02
C PRO A 160 6.59 -48.43 -3.26
N GLY A 161 6.15 -48.62 -4.51
CA GLY A 161 4.76 -48.42 -4.93
C GLY A 161 4.50 -47.13 -5.72
N ASP A 162 5.40 -46.13 -5.66
CA ASP A 162 5.28 -44.89 -6.43
C ASP A 162 5.33 -45.15 -7.95
N GLU A 163 6.04 -46.21 -8.37
CA GLU A 163 6.14 -46.66 -9.77
C GLU A 163 4.78 -47.00 -10.41
N LYS A 164 3.77 -47.32 -9.60
CA LYS A 164 2.41 -47.67 -10.07
C LYS A 164 1.50 -46.45 -10.20
N VAL A 165 1.90 -45.30 -9.70
CA VAL A 165 1.11 -44.07 -9.80
C VAL A 165 1.42 -43.44 -11.16
N GLU A 166 0.52 -43.65 -12.14
CA GLU A 166 0.63 -42.96 -13.42
C GLU A 166 0.62 -41.44 -13.17
N PRO A 167 1.63 -40.68 -13.66
CA PRO A 167 1.61 -39.24 -13.52
C PRO A 167 0.35 -38.68 -14.19
N PRO A 168 -0.34 -37.70 -13.56
CA PRO A 168 -1.59 -37.17 -14.08
C PRO A 168 -1.42 -36.72 -15.54
N ARG A 169 -2.19 -37.36 -16.44
CA ARG A 169 -2.09 -37.14 -17.88
C ARG A 169 -2.28 -35.65 -18.18
N MET A 170 -1.24 -35.01 -18.72
CA MET A 170 -1.35 -33.63 -19.16
C MET A 170 -2.47 -33.49 -20.20
N SER A 171 -3.28 -32.42 -20.11
CA SER A 171 -4.34 -32.19 -21.08
C SER A 171 -3.76 -32.04 -22.49
N ILE A 172 -4.50 -32.54 -23.49
CA ILE A 172 -4.09 -32.52 -24.91
C ILE A 172 -3.69 -31.11 -25.36
N LYS A 173 -4.38 -30.06 -24.88
CA LYS A 173 -4.03 -28.67 -25.18
C LYS A 173 -2.64 -28.27 -24.66
N ARG A 174 -2.24 -28.75 -23.48
CA ARG A 174 -0.91 -28.48 -22.92
C ARG A 174 0.17 -29.26 -23.67
N ARG A 175 -0.15 -30.48 -24.13
CA ARG A 175 0.73 -31.30 -24.97
C ARG A 175 0.98 -30.65 -26.34
N MET A 176 -0.08 -30.17 -27.00
CA MET A 176 0.02 -29.47 -28.29
C MET A 176 0.81 -28.16 -28.19
N ARG A 177 0.63 -27.38 -27.11
CA ARG A 177 1.43 -26.16 -26.90
C ARG A 177 2.92 -26.45 -26.72
N ARG A 178 3.28 -27.59 -26.10
CA ARG A 178 4.68 -28.01 -25.96
C ARG A 178 5.28 -28.47 -27.27
N LEU A 179 4.53 -29.26 -28.06
CA LEU A 179 4.99 -29.69 -29.39
C LEU A 179 5.24 -28.49 -30.30
N ASN A 180 4.31 -27.52 -30.33
CA ASN A 180 4.49 -26.32 -31.13
C ASN A 180 5.64 -25.43 -30.61
N ALA A 181 5.85 -25.34 -29.30
CA ALA A 181 6.98 -24.59 -28.72
C ALA A 181 8.34 -25.30 -28.92
N GLU A 182 8.36 -26.62 -29.08
CA GLU A 182 9.57 -27.36 -29.48
C GLU A 182 9.85 -27.26 -30.99
N GLU A 183 8.81 -27.16 -31.83
CA GLU A 183 8.92 -26.90 -33.27
C GLU A 183 9.37 -25.46 -33.59
N GLU A 184 9.06 -24.49 -32.73
CA GLU A 184 9.46 -23.08 -32.91
C GLU A 184 10.90 -22.76 -32.47
N LYS A 185 11.73 -23.74 -32.07
CA LYS A 185 13.18 -23.52 -31.85
C LYS A 185 13.86 -23.15 -33.18
N PRO A 186 14.36 -21.91 -33.37
CA PRO A 186 14.94 -21.51 -34.65
C PRO A 186 16.34 -22.12 -34.80
N SER A 187 16.53 -22.90 -35.86
CA SER A 187 17.83 -23.16 -36.45
C SER A 187 18.36 -21.87 -37.12
N GLU A 188 19.25 -21.17 -36.43
CA GLU A 188 20.17 -20.11 -36.92
C GLU A 188 19.64 -18.91 -37.76
N PRO A 189 20.35 -17.75 -37.72
CA PRO A 189 19.77 -16.46 -38.09
C PRO A 189 19.99 -16.10 -39.57
N VAL A 190 18.95 -15.59 -40.22
CA VAL A 190 19.06 -14.90 -41.52
C VAL A 190 18.44 -13.49 -41.39
N PRO A 191 19.05 -12.43 -41.97
CA PRO A 191 18.78 -11.05 -41.57
C PRO A 191 17.57 -10.40 -42.26
N LYS A 192 16.86 -9.60 -41.43
CA LYS A 192 16.02 -8.41 -41.68
C LYS A 192 15.34 -8.22 -43.05
N ALA A 193 14.02 -8.04 -42.99
CA ALA A 193 13.32 -6.99 -43.75
C ALA A 193 12.16 -6.40 -42.92
N ALA A 194 12.04 -5.08 -42.98
CA ALA A 194 11.13 -4.25 -42.20
C ALA A 194 9.72 -4.21 -42.80
N ALA A 195 8.68 -4.17 -41.96
CA ALA A 195 7.44 -3.44 -42.24
C ALA A 195 6.62 -3.16 -40.96
N LYS A 196 6.18 -1.91 -40.86
CA LYS A 196 5.32 -1.29 -39.84
C LYS A 196 3.99 -2.01 -39.63
N GLY A 197 3.52 -2.06 -38.38
CA GLY A 197 2.13 -2.35 -38.06
C GLY A 197 1.85 -2.27 -36.55
N LYS A 198 1.15 -1.20 -36.15
CA LYS A 198 0.85 -0.77 -34.78
C LYS A 198 -0.15 -1.72 -34.09
N ALA A 199 0.23 -2.32 -32.97
CA ALA A 199 -0.70 -2.80 -31.93
C ALA A 199 0.05 -2.82 -30.59
N ALA A 200 -0.56 -2.23 -29.55
CA ALA A 200 0.02 -2.12 -28.22
C ALA A 200 0.36 -3.50 -27.66
N ALA A 201 1.66 -3.76 -27.57
CA ALA A 201 2.21 -5.02 -27.12
C ALA A 201 1.96 -5.18 -25.61
N LYS A 202 1.21 -6.23 -25.29
CA LYS A 202 1.29 -6.94 -24.01
C LYS A 202 2.78 -7.22 -23.72
N PRO A 203 3.30 -6.98 -22.50
CA PRO A 203 4.71 -7.22 -22.22
C PRO A 203 5.05 -8.68 -22.55
N PRO A 204 6.22 -8.92 -23.17
CA PRO A 204 6.57 -10.23 -23.69
C PRO A 204 6.61 -11.23 -22.53
N ALA A 205 6.01 -12.39 -22.75
CA ALA A 205 6.34 -13.55 -21.94
C ALA A 205 7.80 -13.86 -22.26
N GLU A 206 8.71 -13.49 -21.35
CA GLU A 206 10.12 -13.87 -21.44
C GLU A 206 10.21 -15.39 -21.53
N GLU A 207 10.90 -15.84 -22.57
CA GLU A 207 11.19 -17.24 -22.86
C GLU A 207 12.12 -17.80 -21.78
N GLU A 208 11.55 -18.47 -20.78
CA GLU A 208 12.31 -19.29 -19.85
C GLU A 208 12.62 -20.65 -20.50
N LYS A 209 13.92 -20.96 -20.62
CA LYS A 209 14.42 -22.30 -20.93
C LYS A 209 13.84 -23.30 -19.93
N ASP A 210 12.93 -24.16 -20.40
CA ASP A 210 12.43 -25.34 -19.70
C ASP A 210 13.63 -26.29 -19.42
N THR A 211 14.33 -26.12 -18.30
CA THR A 211 15.11 -27.19 -17.69
C THR A 211 14.12 -28.22 -17.16
N LYS A 212 14.30 -29.49 -17.53
CA LYS A 212 13.55 -30.64 -17.00
C LYS A 212 13.92 -30.90 -15.53
N ASP A 213 13.81 -29.90 -14.67
CA ASP A 213 13.87 -30.10 -13.24
C ASP A 213 12.46 -30.23 -12.69
N THR A 214 12.30 -31.18 -11.77
CA THR A 214 11.06 -31.61 -11.13
C THR A 214 10.47 -30.55 -10.18
N GLY A 215 10.83 -29.28 -10.35
CA GLY A 215 10.46 -28.15 -9.50
C GLY A 215 9.31 -27.29 -10.06
N LEU A 216 8.77 -26.43 -9.20
CA LEU A 216 7.87 -25.37 -9.63
C LEU A 216 8.65 -24.35 -10.48
N PRO A 217 8.05 -23.77 -11.54
CA PRO A 217 8.74 -22.77 -12.33
C PRO A 217 9.00 -21.53 -11.49
N GLU A 218 10.19 -20.96 -11.66
CA GLU A 218 10.55 -19.68 -11.05
C GLU A 218 9.71 -18.55 -11.65
N ARG A 219 9.56 -17.46 -10.90
CA ARG A 219 8.87 -16.27 -11.36
C ARG A 219 9.37 -15.03 -10.63
N GLN A 220 9.41 -13.94 -11.37
CA GLN A 220 9.58 -12.60 -10.80
C GLN A 220 8.20 -11.96 -10.55
N TRP A 221 7.97 -11.53 -9.31
CA TRP A 221 6.77 -10.86 -8.87
C TRP A 221 7.08 -9.38 -8.68
N GLN A 222 6.50 -8.53 -9.54
CA GLN A 222 6.69 -7.08 -9.48
C GLN A 222 6.35 -6.53 -8.09
N GLY A 223 7.05 -5.48 -7.67
CA GLY A 223 6.76 -4.76 -6.44
C GLY A 223 5.45 -3.97 -6.50
N ILE A 224 5.17 -3.25 -5.41
CA ILE A 224 4.05 -2.30 -5.31
C ILE A 224 4.59 -0.86 -5.44
N PRO A 225 3.77 0.12 -5.85
CA PRO A 225 4.22 1.50 -5.96
C PRO A 225 4.65 2.06 -4.59
N LYS A 226 5.89 2.53 -4.51
CA LYS A 226 6.53 2.97 -3.26
C LYS A 226 6.07 4.37 -2.84
N TYR A 227 5.95 5.28 -3.82
CA TYR A 227 5.66 6.69 -3.57
C TYR A 227 4.29 7.16 -4.07
N GLU A 228 3.47 6.27 -4.64
CA GLU A 228 2.16 6.66 -5.19
C GLU A 228 1.26 7.33 -4.13
N LEU A 229 1.21 6.80 -2.91
CA LEU A 229 0.40 7.38 -1.82
C LEU A 229 0.93 8.74 -1.37
N ARG A 230 2.26 8.91 -1.33
CA ARG A 230 2.89 10.20 -0.94
C ARG A 230 2.70 11.27 -2.00
N ALA A 231 2.59 10.87 -3.27
CA ALA A 231 2.34 11.81 -4.34
C ALA A 231 0.94 12.46 -4.28
N LEU A 232 0.03 11.99 -3.42
CA LEU A 232 -1.25 12.63 -3.16
C LEU A 232 -1.12 13.96 -2.39
N PHE A 233 0.02 14.20 -1.73
CA PHE A 233 0.31 15.45 -1.03
C PHE A 233 0.91 16.51 -1.96
N PHE A 234 0.96 16.25 -3.25
CA PHE A 234 1.51 17.20 -4.20
C PHE A 234 0.44 18.20 -4.68
N GLY A 235 0.81 19.48 -4.71
CA GLY A 235 -0.07 20.60 -5.08
C GLY A 235 -0.22 21.63 -3.96
N ASP A 236 -0.92 22.73 -4.25
CA ASP A 236 -0.96 23.94 -3.42
C ASP A 236 -1.54 23.76 -2.01
N SER A 237 -2.29 22.67 -1.78
CA SER A 237 -2.99 22.46 -0.51
C SER A 237 -2.16 21.77 0.57
N TRP A 238 -0.99 21.22 0.24
CA TRP A 238 -0.19 20.46 1.20
C TRP A 238 1.24 20.98 1.21
N PRO A 239 1.93 20.91 2.37
CA PRO A 239 3.33 21.31 2.42
C PRO A 239 4.17 20.40 1.54
N GLU A 240 5.32 20.88 1.09
CA GLU A 240 6.23 20.09 0.27
C GLU A 240 6.63 18.76 0.96
N ASP A 241 6.84 17.72 0.15
CA ASP A 241 7.35 16.45 0.63
C ASP A 241 8.88 16.42 0.44
N PRO A 242 9.68 16.34 1.52
CA PRO A 242 11.14 16.38 1.42
C PRO A 242 11.74 15.20 0.63
N MET A 243 10.97 14.12 0.42
CA MET A 243 11.42 12.95 -0.35
C MET A 243 10.93 12.96 -1.80
N LEU A 244 10.02 13.86 -2.17
CA LEU A 244 9.46 13.99 -3.52
C LEU A 244 9.70 15.42 -4.01
N ALA A 245 10.88 15.65 -4.61
CA ALA A 245 11.13 16.87 -5.36
C ALA A 245 10.14 16.98 -6.52
N GLU A 246 9.62 18.19 -6.73
CA GLU A 246 8.57 18.53 -7.69
C GLU A 246 8.88 18.11 -9.13
N SER A 247 10.15 18.14 -9.53
CA SER A 247 10.61 17.77 -10.88
C SER A 247 10.50 16.28 -11.20
N ASP A 248 10.46 15.40 -10.20
CA ASP A 248 10.70 13.96 -10.38
C ASP A 248 9.47 13.11 -10.05
N ILE A 249 8.33 13.74 -9.77
CA ILE A 249 7.17 13.06 -9.18
C ILE A 249 6.63 11.97 -10.08
N ASP A 250 6.51 12.22 -11.38
CA ASP A 250 5.96 11.24 -12.31
C ASP A 250 6.89 10.04 -12.54
N GLU A 251 8.19 10.20 -12.28
CA GLU A 251 9.15 9.10 -12.26
C GLU A 251 9.08 8.34 -10.93
N LYS A 252 9.08 9.04 -9.79
CA LYS A 252 9.00 8.43 -8.47
C LYS A 252 7.67 7.71 -8.21
N LYS A 253 6.55 8.18 -8.76
CA LYS A 253 5.26 7.47 -8.73
C LYS A 253 5.34 6.08 -9.37
N LYS A 254 6.23 5.89 -10.35
CA LYS A 254 6.45 4.61 -11.04
C LYS A 254 7.47 3.73 -10.34
N GLU A 255 8.19 4.26 -9.34
CA GLU A 255 9.12 3.46 -8.55
C GLU A 255 8.35 2.40 -7.76
N LEU A 256 8.74 1.15 -7.98
CA LEU A 256 8.20 -0.01 -7.30
C LEU A 256 9.12 -0.42 -6.18
N THR A 257 8.56 -1.09 -5.17
CA THR A 257 9.35 -1.86 -4.22
C THR A 257 10.11 -3.00 -4.92
N GLU A 258 11.05 -3.61 -4.21
CA GLU A 258 11.90 -4.67 -4.77
C GLU A 258 11.08 -5.81 -5.37
N THR A 259 11.54 -6.29 -6.54
CA THR A 259 10.91 -7.42 -7.22
C THR A 259 11.28 -8.71 -6.50
N LEU A 260 10.27 -9.50 -6.14
CA LEU A 260 10.46 -10.77 -5.44
C LEU A 260 10.66 -11.91 -6.44
N LYS A 261 11.75 -12.67 -6.29
CA LYS A 261 12.00 -13.90 -7.06
C LYS A 261 11.57 -15.10 -6.22
N SER A 262 10.69 -15.93 -6.74
CA SER A 262 10.11 -17.06 -6.01
C SER A 262 9.46 -18.06 -6.97
N PHE A 263 9.15 -19.27 -6.49
CA PHE A 263 8.42 -20.25 -7.27
C PHE A 263 6.98 -19.82 -7.58
N ARG A 264 6.41 -20.43 -8.61
CA ARG A 264 5.02 -20.20 -9.01
C ARG A 264 4.14 -21.37 -8.63
N SER A 265 3.35 -21.20 -7.57
CA SER A 265 2.27 -22.12 -7.20
C SER A 265 0.90 -21.42 -7.10
N PRO A 266 -0.22 -22.17 -6.93
CA PRO A 266 -1.51 -21.59 -6.58
C PRO A 266 -1.48 -20.70 -5.32
N VAL A 267 -0.75 -21.12 -4.28
CA VAL A 267 -0.59 -20.36 -3.03
C VAL A 267 0.16 -19.05 -3.26
N HIS A 268 1.29 -19.07 -3.99
CA HIS A 268 2.03 -17.85 -4.34
C HIS A 268 1.13 -16.84 -5.06
N ARG A 269 0.34 -17.31 -6.05
CA ARG A 269 -0.62 -16.46 -6.76
C ARG A 269 -1.67 -15.86 -5.84
N ARG A 270 -2.15 -16.61 -4.85
CA ARG A 270 -3.13 -16.13 -3.86
C ARG A 270 -2.51 -15.06 -2.96
N ILE A 271 -1.29 -15.26 -2.47
CA ILE A 271 -0.56 -14.27 -1.67
C ILE A 271 -0.35 -12.98 -2.48
N ILE A 272 0.16 -13.08 -3.70
CA ILE A 272 0.41 -11.91 -4.55
C ILE A 272 -0.88 -11.17 -4.91
N LYS A 273 -1.97 -11.91 -5.17
CA LYS A 273 -3.29 -11.32 -5.40
C LYS A 273 -3.78 -10.58 -4.16
N GLY A 274 -3.70 -11.20 -2.97
CA GLY A 274 -4.10 -10.59 -1.71
C GLY A 274 -3.30 -9.33 -1.38
N ARG A 275 -1.99 -9.31 -1.68
CA ARG A 275 -1.14 -8.12 -1.57
C ARG A 275 -1.69 -6.95 -2.39
N LEU A 276 -2.03 -7.21 -3.66
CA LEU A 276 -2.55 -6.17 -4.55
C LEU A 276 -3.92 -5.67 -4.09
N GLU A 277 -4.82 -6.58 -3.69
CA GLU A 277 -6.14 -6.21 -3.17
C GLU A 277 -6.05 -5.40 -1.87
N CYS A 278 -5.11 -5.75 -0.98
CA CYS A 278 -4.82 -5.01 0.25
C CYS A 278 -4.33 -3.59 -0.08
N TYR A 279 -3.37 -3.46 -0.99
CA TYR A 279 -2.86 -2.18 -1.44
C TYR A 279 -3.97 -1.28 -1.99
N GLU A 280 -4.79 -1.79 -2.91
CA GLU A 280 -5.87 -1.01 -3.53
C GLU A 280 -6.92 -0.57 -2.51
N LYS A 281 -7.30 -1.44 -1.57
CA LYS A 281 -8.24 -1.07 -0.49
C LYS A 281 -7.68 0.04 0.39
N TYR A 282 -6.43 -0.10 0.83
CA TYR A 282 -5.79 0.91 1.65
C TYR A 282 -5.65 2.24 0.89
N LYS A 283 -5.21 2.19 -0.38
CA LYS A 283 -5.07 3.35 -1.26
C LYS A 283 -6.38 4.13 -1.39
N GLN A 284 -7.50 3.45 -1.59
CA GLN A 284 -8.82 4.10 -1.69
C GLN A 284 -9.16 4.85 -0.41
N SER A 285 -9.05 4.19 0.75
CA SER A 285 -9.33 4.81 2.05
C SER A 285 -8.36 5.95 2.38
N PHE A 286 -7.07 5.76 2.08
CA PHE A 286 -6.04 6.78 2.26
C PHE A 286 -6.31 8.02 1.41
N THR A 287 -6.66 7.83 0.13
CA THR A 287 -7.00 8.92 -0.78
C THR A 287 -8.23 9.69 -0.28
N ALA A 288 -9.27 8.98 0.16
CA ALA A 288 -10.47 9.59 0.72
C ALA A 288 -10.16 10.40 1.98
N GLU A 289 -9.29 9.89 2.86
CA GLU A 289 -8.87 10.60 4.07
C GLU A 289 -8.07 11.86 3.75
N VAL A 290 -7.10 11.79 2.83
CA VAL A 290 -6.33 12.96 2.37
C VAL A 290 -7.26 14.03 1.78
N GLN A 291 -8.19 13.64 0.91
CA GLN A 291 -9.15 14.57 0.31
C GLN A 291 -10.06 15.22 1.36
N ARG A 292 -10.58 14.41 2.29
CA ARG A 292 -11.42 14.89 3.39
C ARG A 292 -10.69 15.94 4.23
N ARG A 293 -9.43 15.68 4.62
CA ARG A 293 -8.64 16.61 5.42
C ARG A 293 -8.25 17.88 4.66
N SER A 294 -7.88 17.76 3.39
CA SER A 294 -7.62 18.94 2.56
C SER A 294 -8.85 19.83 2.43
N ALA A 295 -10.03 19.24 2.23
CA ALA A 295 -11.30 19.98 2.19
C ALA A 295 -11.63 20.65 3.52
N GLU A 296 -11.52 19.94 4.65
CA GLU A 296 -11.74 20.48 6.00
C GLU A 296 -10.85 21.71 6.29
N MET A 297 -9.56 21.63 5.95
CA MET A 297 -8.60 22.74 6.13
C MET A 297 -8.93 23.93 5.23
N SER A 298 -9.25 23.67 3.96
CA SER A 298 -9.56 24.72 2.99
C SER A 298 -10.84 25.48 3.36
N VAL A 299 -11.84 24.78 3.91
CA VAL A 299 -13.05 25.42 4.45
C VAL A 299 -12.71 26.36 5.62
N ARG A 300 -11.76 25.99 6.49
CA ARG A 300 -11.33 26.83 7.60
C ARG A 300 -10.60 28.08 7.13
N GLU A 301 -9.66 27.94 6.21
CA GLU A 301 -8.96 29.10 5.63
C GLU A 301 -9.93 30.06 4.95
N ALA A 302 -10.88 29.53 4.16
CA ALA A 302 -11.91 30.35 3.54
C ALA A 302 -12.78 31.10 4.57
N LYS A 303 -13.08 30.48 5.73
CA LYS A 303 -13.81 31.11 6.84
C LYS A 303 -13.00 32.26 7.48
N GLU A 304 -11.68 32.10 7.59
CA GLU A 304 -10.79 33.15 8.10
C GLU A 304 -10.64 34.30 7.11
N GLU A 305 -10.46 34.03 5.82
CA GLU A 305 -10.45 35.06 4.78
C GLU A 305 -11.76 35.84 4.70
N ALA A 306 -12.90 35.13 4.71
CA ALA A 306 -14.21 35.78 4.70
C ALA A 306 -14.43 36.61 5.97
N GLY A 307 -13.93 36.13 7.11
CA GLY A 307 -13.94 36.86 8.36
C GLY A 307 -13.19 38.17 8.28
N GLU A 308 -11.99 38.15 7.71
CA GLU A 308 -11.20 39.35 7.52
C GLU A 308 -11.87 40.36 6.60
N ARG A 309 -12.42 39.90 5.47
CA ARG A 309 -13.15 40.79 4.55
C ARG A 309 -14.33 41.47 5.26
N ASN A 310 -15.07 40.73 6.08
CA ASN A 310 -16.16 41.28 6.88
C ASN A 310 -15.66 42.26 7.94
N TRP A 311 -14.58 41.91 8.64
CA TRP A 311 -13.94 42.77 9.64
C TRP A 311 -13.49 44.10 9.05
N GLN A 312 -12.76 44.07 7.93
CA GLN A 312 -12.35 45.27 7.19
C GLN A 312 -13.55 46.11 6.73
N SER A 313 -14.63 45.47 6.26
CA SER A 313 -15.85 46.19 5.88
C SER A 313 -16.48 46.91 7.08
N MET A 314 -16.48 46.31 8.27
CA MET A 314 -17.02 46.95 9.47
C MET A 314 -16.14 48.11 9.94
N ILE A 315 -14.81 47.98 9.86
CA ILE A 315 -13.87 49.07 10.16
C ILE A 315 -14.13 50.27 9.26
N ARG A 316 -14.23 50.06 7.93
CA ARG A 316 -14.48 51.14 6.96
C ARG A 316 -15.76 51.92 7.27
N GLN A 317 -16.83 51.19 7.61
CA GLN A 317 -18.10 51.81 8.03
C GLN A 317 -17.95 52.66 9.30
N LEU A 318 -17.12 52.25 10.25
CA LEU A 318 -16.86 53.00 11.49
C LEU A 318 -15.93 54.19 11.27
N SER A 319 -14.97 54.10 10.34
CA SER A 319 -14.06 55.19 9.99
C SER A 319 -14.66 56.21 9.03
N GLY A 320 -15.80 55.90 8.40
CA GLY A 320 -16.46 56.76 7.41
C GLY A 320 -15.78 56.74 6.04
N GLU A 321 -15.04 55.67 5.73
CA GLU A 321 -14.41 55.40 4.42
C GLU A 321 -15.28 54.46 3.57
#